data_AF-A0A2G6TU55-F1
#
_entry.id   AF-A0A2G6TU55-F1
#
_cell.length_a   1.000
_cell.length_b   1.000
_cell.length_c   1.000
_cell.angle_alpha   90.00
_cell.angle_beta   90.00
_cell.angle_gamma   90.00
#
_symmetry.space_group_name_H-M   'P 1'
#
loop_
_entity.id
_entity.type
_entity.pdbx_description
1 polymer ?
#
loop_
_entity_poly.entity_id
_entity_poly.type
_entity_poly.pdbx_seq_one_letter_code
_entity_poly.pdbx_strand_id
1 'polypeptide(L)'
;MNSDEAWSRLNTVTDMTMRRWTAVRPGYKSFKLERQGDAEHAVYQIIITDTGREPRWFDRARFNAFWKLWTEGRRNPNDYRNTGPAGGLYKHAYYMLPIAAALETGRDTPETELKREFKYGEKQTWQMAVDALRALGGTATIPEVEQYLSIRHPSFNLKNVRPDLDLVSVNAFSRANWSPNQKARVIDGANSFDLLFVETLGIRTYTFYEPEVHGIWELAAVPGDTKLRPQRLDIQPTEAALDALRDELESEDEFDPDDDTDARKKTLGAIARRQGQMGFRKSLLKAYAGRCAFTGCDVEQALEAAHIRPYLGAHTNVVVNGLLLRSDLHTLFDLRLVRINPGDLKIEVSTKLKGDYYQAIAGKILRLPLTNAERPSLAALNWHWNACALNFPADCIKDPVAKVIG
;
A
#
# COMPACT_ATOMS: atom_id res chain seq x y z
N MET A 1 -23.44 -3.89 -40.98
CA MET A 1 -22.87 -2.64 -41.52
C MET A 1 -21.46 -2.90 -42.02
N ASN A 2 -21.17 -2.61 -43.29
CA ASN A 2 -19.82 -2.79 -43.83
C ASN A 2 -18.89 -1.60 -43.46
N SER A 3 -17.59 -1.71 -43.71
CA SER A 3 -16.60 -0.70 -43.27
C SER A 3 -16.74 0.66 -43.99
N ASP A 4 -17.25 0.68 -45.23
CA ASP A 4 -17.51 1.92 -45.98
C ASP A 4 -18.71 2.67 -45.40
N GLU A 5 -19.80 1.95 -45.14
CA GLU A 5 -21.02 2.47 -44.52
C GLU A 5 -20.76 2.96 -43.09
N ALA A 6 -19.96 2.24 -42.30
CA ALA A 6 -19.62 2.64 -40.94
C ALA A 6 -18.78 3.92 -40.89
N TRP A 7 -17.89 4.10 -41.86
CA TRP A 7 -17.01 5.27 -41.93
C TRP A 7 -17.72 6.53 -42.39
N SER A 8 -18.63 6.42 -43.37
CA SER A 8 -19.46 7.55 -43.78
C SER A 8 -20.37 8.03 -42.64
N ARG A 9 -20.73 7.14 -41.72
CA ARG A 9 -21.56 7.43 -40.55
C ARG A 9 -20.79 7.98 -39.34
N LEU A 10 -19.46 8.06 -39.34
CA LEU A 10 -18.69 8.58 -38.19
C LEU A 10 -19.09 10.01 -37.80
N ASN A 11 -19.49 10.84 -38.75
CA ASN A 11 -20.00 12.20 -38.48
C ASN A 11 -21.29 12.23 -37.65
N THR A 12 -22.03 11.12 -37.60
CA THR A 12 -23.24 11.05 -36.75
C THR A 12 -22.92 10.95 -35.26
N VAL A 13 -21.66 10.66 -34.91
CA VAL A 13 -21.20 10.49 -33.52
C VAL A 13 -20.10 11.49 -33.12
N THR A 14 -19.78 12.47 -33.97
CA THR A 14 -18.71 13.45 -33.69
C THR A 14 -19.06 14.41 -32.55
N ASP A 15 -20.31 14.86 -32.46
CA ASP A 15 -20.76 15.78 -31.40
C ASP A 15 -21.16 15.08 -30.09
N MET A 16 -21.03 13.75 -30.04
CA MET A 16 -21.41 12.95 -28.88
C MET A 16 -20.27 12.91 -27.85
N THR A 17 -20.63 13.11 -26.58
CA THR A 17 -19.72 12.82 -25.47
C THR A 17 -19.82 11.33 -25.14
N MET A 18 -18.78 10.56 -25.45
CA MET A 18 -18.77 9.11 -25.30
C MET A 18 -17.89 8.70 -24.13
N ARG A 19 -18.20 7.57 -23.51
CA ARG A 19 -17.36 7.02 -22.43
C ARG A 19 -16.35 6.03 -23.02
N ARG A 20 -15.09 6.21 -22.65
CA ARG A 20 -14.03 5.27 -23.03
C ARG A 20 -14.34 3.88 -22.47
N TRP A 21 -14.12 2.84 -23.27
CA TRP A 21 -14.15 1.45 -22.81
C TRP A 21 -13.07 1.25 -21.74
N THR A 22 -13.40 0.69 -20.57
CA THR A 22 -12.39 0.44 -19.52
C THR A 22 -12.51 -0.99 -19.02
N ALA A 23 -11.37 -1.67 -18.84
CA ALA A 23 -11.35 -3.03 -18.31
C ALA A 23 -11.21 -3.09 -16.78
N VAL A 24 -10.72 -2.03 -16.12
CA VAL A 24 -10.48 -2.01 -14.66
C VAL A 24 -10.43 -0.55 -14.17
N ARG A 25 -11.25 -0.22 -13.15
CA ARG A 25 -11.34 1.00 -12.30
C ARG A 25 -12.45 2.03 -12.61
N PRO A 26 -13.14 2.56 -11.57
CA PRO A 26 -14.05 3.70 -11.68
C PRO A 26 -13.24 4.99 -11.78
N GLY A 27 -13.56 5.78 -12.78
CA GLY A 27 -12.81 6.95 -13.21
C GLY A 27 -13.18 7.21 -14.66
N TYR A 28 -14.44 7.63 -14.85
CA TYR A 28 -15.05 7.88 -16.14
C TYR A 28 -14.18 8.89 -16.92
N LYS A 29 -13.54 8.44 -18.00
CA LYS A 29 -12.86 9.32 -18.95
C LYS A 29 -13.76 9.44 -20.15
N SER A 30 -14.44 10.56 -20.26
CA SER A 30 -15.23 10.86 -21.44
C SER A 30 -14.31 11.33 -22.59
N PHE A 31 -14.77 11.15 -23.82
CA PHE A 31 -14.08 11.59 -25.01
C PHE A 31 -15.09 12.06 -26.05
N LYS A 32 -14.63 12.93 -26.96
CA LYS A 32 -15.37 13.36 -28.15
C LYS A 32 -14.59 12.98 -29.40
N LEU A 33 -15.29 12.90 -30.52
CA LEU A 33 -14.70 12.58 -31.81
C LEU A 33 -14.84 13.79 -32.73
N GLU A 34 -13.73 14.35 -33.20
CA GLU A 34 -13.77 15.45 -34.17
C GLU A 34 -13.24 14.99 -35.52
N ARG A 35 -13.86 15.44 -36.60
CA ARG A 35 -13.35 15.21 -37.96
C ARG A 35 -12.37 16.32 -38.31
N GLN A 36 -11.21 15.94 -38.82
CA GLN A 36 -10.15 16.83 -39.27
C GLN A 36 -9.78 16.46 -40.72
N GLY A 37 -9.38 17.44 -41.54
CA GLY A 37 -9.03 17.25 -42.95
C GLY A 37 -10.19 17.44 -43.96
N ASP A 38 -9.84 17.40 -45.24
CA ASP A 38 -10.77 17.63 -46.37
C ASP A 38 -11.59 16.36 -46.72
N ALA A 39 -12.35 16.40 -47.82
CA ALA A 39 -13.20 15.30 -48.24
C ALA A 39 -12.42 14.02 -48.60
N GLU A 40 -11.17 14.15 -49.07
CA GLU A 40 -10.33 13.04 -49.53
C GLU A 40 -9.44 12.46 -48.42
N HIS A 41 -8.99 13.28 -47.45
CA HIS A 41 -8.04 12.89 -46.41
C HIS A 41 -8.61 13.07 -45.00
N ALA A 42 -9.83 12.57 -44.77
CA ALA A 42 -10.47 12.63 -43.47
C ALA A 42 -9.70 11.82 -42.40
N VAL A 43 -9.29 12.50 -41.33
CA VAL A 43 -8.72 11.90 -40.11
C VAL A 43 -9.62 12.25 -38.94
N TYR A 44 -9.85 11.30 -38.03
CA TYR A 44 -10.66 11.55 -36.85
C TYR A 44 -9.79 11.67 -35.60
N GLN A 45 -10.06 12.71 -34.83
CA GLN A 45 -9.39 13.07 -33.60
C GLN A 45 -10.26 12.67 -32.40
N ILE A 46 -9.69 11.90 -31.48
CA ILE A 46 -10.28 11.53 -30.20
C ILE A 46 -9.76 12.52 -29.16
N ILE A 47 -10.65 13.40 -28.69
CA ILE A 47 -10.36 14.42 -27.69
C ILE A 47 -10.77 13.89 -26.31
N ILE A 48 -9.81 13.80 -25.39
CA ILE A 48 -10.04 13.27 -24.04
C ILE A 48 -10.25 14.46 -23.10
N THR A 49 -11.52 14.74 -22.79
CA THR A 49 -11.96 15.99 -22.14
C THR A 49 -11.42 16.18 -20.72
N ASP A 50 -11.13 15.09 -20.00
CA ASP A 50 -10.99 15.15 -18.53
C ASP A 50 -9.54 15.00 -18.02
N THR A 51 -8.52 14.96 -18.88
CA THR A 51 -7.18 14.47 -18.45
C THR A 51 -5.95 15.18 -18.99
N GLY A 52 -6.09 16.27 -19.77
CA GLY A 52 -4.93 16.96 -20.37
C GLY A 52 -4.03 16.05 -21.20
N ARG A 53 -4.57 14.92 -21.70
CA ARG A 53 -3.84 13.96 -22.52
C ARG A 53 -3.86 14.42 -23.96
N GLU A 54 -2.74 14.22 -24.65
CA GLU A 54 -2.64 14.43 -26.08
C GLU A 54 -3.76 13.70 -26.84
N PRO A 55 -4.44 14.38 -27.78
CA PRO A 55 -5.44 13.77 -28.64
C PRO A 55 -4.90 12.56 -29.39
N ARG A 56 -5.76 11.58 -29.64
CA ARG A 56 -5.41 10.42 -30.47
C ARG A 56 -6.05 10.54 -31.83
N TRP A 57 -5.41 9.98 -32.84
CA TRP A 57 -5.83 10.13 -34.22
C TRP A 57 -5.98 8.77 -34.87
N PHE A 58 -7.03 8.57 -35.67
CA PHE A 58 -7.13 7.42 -36.54
C PHE A 58 -7.56 7.81 -37.95
N ASP A 59 -6.98 7.12 -38.91
CA ASP A 59 -7.24 7.26 -40.34
C ASP A 59 -8.10 6.09 -40.85
N ARG A 60 -8.42 6.13 -42.15
CA ARG A 60 -9.20 5.10 -42.84
C ARG A 60 -8.59 3.71 -42.68
N ALA A 61 -7.27 3.59 -42.76
CA ALA A 61 -6.57 2.31 -42.69
C ALA A 61 -6.70 1.67 -41.29
N ARG A 62 -6.49 2.47 -40.22
CA ARG A 62 -6.71 2.03 -38.83
C ARG A 62 -8.16 1.66 -38.57
N PHE A 63 -9.10 2.43 -39.11
CA PHE A 63 -10.52 2.11 -39.01
C PHE A 63 -10.88 0.80 -39.69
N ASN A 64 -10.43 0.57 -40.92
CA ASN A 64 -10.68 -0.69 -41.62
C ASN A 64 -10.11 -1.90 -40.87
N ALA A 65 -8.90 -1.77 -40.34
CA ALA A 65 -8.26 -2.83 -39.55
C ALA A 65 -9.02 -3.13 -38.24
N PHE A 66 -9.56 -2.10 -37.59
CA PHE A 66 -10.44 -2.25 -36.44
C PHE A 66 -11.78 -2.88 -36.85
N TRP A 67 -12.44 -2.34 -37.88
CA TRP A 67 -13.79 -2.72 -38.27
C TRP A 67 -13.86 -4.17 -38.74
N LYS A 68 -12.81 -4.68 -39.39
CA LYS A 68 -12.68 -6.09 -39.74
C LYS A 68 -12.86 -7.00 -38.51
N LEU A 69 -12.07 -6.77 -37.46
CA LEU A 69 -12.16 -7.55 -36.22
C LEU A 69 -13.50 -7.33 -35.50
N TRP A 70 -14.05 -6.12 -35.56
CA TRP A 70 -15.38 -5.84 -35.04
C TRP A 70 -16.45 -6.68 -35.76
N THR A 71 -16.42 -6.80 -37.09
CA THR A 71 -17.37 -7.65 -37.83
C THR A 71 -17.18 -9.14 -37.55
N GLU A 72 -15.99 -9.56 -37.13
CA GLU A 72 -15.68 -10.92 -36.67
C GLU A 72 -16.11 -11.17 -35.21
N GLY A 73 -16.81 -10.23 -34.57
CA GLY A 73 -17.32 -10.38 -33.20
C GLY A 73 -16.32 -10.04 -32.09
N ARG A 74 -15.15 -9.47 -32.41
CA ARG A 74 -14.17 -9.06 -31.40
C ARG A 74 -14.64 -7.81 -30.66
N ARG A 75 -14.82 -7.92 -29.35
CA ARG A 75 -15.36 -6.85 -28.48
C ARG A 75 -14.42 -6.49 -27.33
N ASN A 76 -13.26 -7.12 -27.22
CA ASN A 76 -12.29 -6.85 -26.15
C ASN A 76 -11.10 -6.03 -26.70
N PRO A 77 -10.67 -4.93 -26.07
CA PRO A 77 -9.50 -4.16 -26.52
C PRO A 77 -8.25 -5.01 -26.75
N ASN A 78 -8.05 -6.08 -25.96
CA ASN A 78 -6.91 -6.99 -26.12
C ASN A 78 -6.92 -7.76 -27.44
N ASP A 79 -8.09 -7.96 -28.07
CA ASP A 79 -8.20 -8.63 -29.38
C ASP A 79 -7.45 -7.84 -30.47
N TYR A 80 -7.26 -6.53 -30.25
CA TYR A 80 -6.63 -5.60 -31.19
C TYR A 80 -5.15 -5.36 -30.89
N ARG A 81 -4.54 -6.15 -29.99
CA ARG A 81 -3.20 -5.89 -29.47
C ARG A 81 -2.09 -5.97 -30.52
N ASN A 82 -2.23 -6.84 -31.50
CA ASN A 82 -1.22 -7.07 -32.54
C ASN A 82 -1.76 -6.73 -33.94
N THR A 83 -2.73 -5.82 -34.01
CA THR A 83 -3.44 -5.48 -35.24
C THR A 83 -3.19 -4.03 -35.65
N GLY A 84 -3.18 -3.78 -36.95
CA GLY A 84 -3.03 -2.45 -37.55
C GLY A 84 -1.58 -1.94 -37.63
N PRO A 85 -1.38 -0.71 -38.10
CA PRO A 85 -0.05 -0.14 -38.33
C PRO A 85 0.79 -0.14 -37.05
N ALA A 86 2.00 -0.70 -37.12
CA ALA A 86 2.95 -0.84 -36.00
C ALA A 86 2.41 -1.59 -34.76
N GLY A 87 1.42 -2.48 -34.90
CA GLY A 87 0.86 -3.25 -33.77
C GLY A 87 0.10 -2.38 -32.75
N GLY A 88 -0.37 -1.20 -33.17
CA GLY A 88 -0.79 -0.12 -32.27
C GLY A 88 -2.30 0.02 -32.00
N LEU A 89 -3.17 -0.88 -32.47
CA LEU A 89 -4.62 -0.70 -32.33
C LEU A 89 -5.15 -0.93 -30.90
N TYR A 90 -4.41 -1.63 -30.03
CA TYR A 90 -4.80 -1.84 -28.63
C TYR A 90 -5.31 -0.57 -27.93
N LYS A 91 -4.52 0.51 -28.04
CA LYS A 91 -4.82 1.78 -27.36
C LYS A 91 -6.01 2.50 -27.99
N HIS A 92 -6.21 2.31 -29.30
CA HIS A 92 -7.31 2.89 -30.07
C HIS A 92 -8.63 2.13 -29.84
N ALA A 93 -8.57 0.81 -29.68
CA ALA A 93 -9.74 -0.05 -29.45
C ALA A 93 -10.56 0.40 -28.23
N TYR A 94 -9.91 0.93 -27.18
CA TYR A 94 -10.61 1.50 -26.03
C TYR A 94 -11.58 2.66 -26.36
N TYR A 95 -11.40 3.34 -27.49
CA TYR A 95 -12.24 4.45 -27.95
C TYR A 95 -13.07 4.04 -29.17
N MET A 96 -12.55 3.16 -30.02
CA MET A 96 -13.23 2.72 -31.24
C MET A 96 -14.36 1.70 -30.96
N LEU A 97 -14.27 0.89 -29.91
CA LEU A 97 -15.35 -0.03 -29.50
C LEU A 97 -16.67 0.70 -29.18
N PRO A 98 -16.69 1.75 -28.33
CA PRO A 98 -17.92 2.49 -28.08
C PRO A 98 -18.40 3.27 -29.32
N ILE A 99 -17.49 3.80 -30.16
CA ILE A 99 -17.85 4.41 -31.46
C ILE A 99 -18.60 3.39 -32.33
N ALA A 100 -18.07 2.17 -32.47
CA ALA A 100 -18.68 1.14 -33.30
C ALA A 100 -20.07 0.71 -32.79
N ALA A 101 -20.21 0.54 -31.47
CA ALA A 101 -21.51 0.26 -30.85
C ALA A 101 -22.53 1.38 -31.12
N ALA A 102 -22.12 2.65 -31.02
CA ALA A 102 -23.00 3.78 -31.30
C ALA A 102 -23.40 3.87 -32.79
N LEU A 103 -22.48 3.55 -33.71
CA LEU A 103 -22.79 3.50 -35.14
C LEU A 103 -23.84 2.42 -35.46
N GLU A 104 -23.75 1.25 -34.84
CA GLU A 104 -24.70 0.15 -35.07
C GLU A 104 -26.07 0.41 -34.42
N THR A 105 -26.11 1.01 -33.23
CA THR A 105 -27.35 1.15 -32.44
C THR A 105 -28.04 2.51 -32.60
N GLY A 106 -27.35 3.53 -33.10
CA GLY A 106 -27.87 4.90 -33.23
C GLY A 106 -28.08 5.62 -31.89
N ARG A 107 -27.54 5.10 -30.78
CA ARG A 107 -27.56 5.73 -29.43
C ARG A 107 -26.22 5.50 -28.72
N ASP A 108 -25.92 6.31 -27.72
CA ASP A 108 -24.90 5.97 -26.72
C ASP A 108 -25.44 4.79 -25.88
N THR A 109 -25.05 3.56 -26.20
CA THR A 109 -25.48 2.37 -25.45
C THR A 109 -24.80 2.35 -24.08
N PRO A 110 -25.55 2.41 -22.95
CA PRO A 110 -25.00 2.14 -21.63
C PRO A 110 -24.97 0.63 -21.39
N GLU A 111 -23.77 0.10 -21.18
CA GLU A 111 -23.31 -1.09 -20.41
C GLU A 111 -24.13 -2.39 -20.31
N THR A 112 -25.40 -2.49 -20.67
CA THR A 112 -26.17 -3.72 -20.48
C THR A 112 -25.88 -4.73 -21.59
N GLU A 113 -25.22 -5.82 -21.19
CA GLU A 113 -25.13 -7.13 -21.84
C GLU A 113 -23.96 -7.46 -22.76
N LEU A 114 -22.73 -7.21 -22.29
CA LEU A 114 -21.63 -8.15 -22.58
C LEU A 114 -20.87 -8.45 -21.27
N LYS A 115 -21.49 -9.25 -20.41
CA LYS A 115 -20.81 -9.80 -19.23
C LYS A 115 -19.69 -10.72 -19.72
N ARG A 116 -18.47 -10.53 -19.23
CA ARG A 116 -17.38 -11.47 -19.50
C ARG A 116 -17.74 -12.83 -18.89
N GLU A 117 -17.96 -13.82 -19.74
CA GLU A 117 -18.04 -15.22 -19.30
C GLU A 117 -16.63 -15.75 -19.06
N PHE A 118 -16.33 -16.01 -17.79
CA PHE A 118 -15.18 -16.79 -17.34
C PHE A 118 -15.54 -18.28 -17.31
N LYS A 119 -14.53 -19.14 -17.14
CA LYS A 119 -14.67 -20.61 -17.16
C LYS A 119 -15.80 -21.16 -16.26
N TYR A 120 -16.17 -20.44 -15.20
CA TYR A 120 -17.19 -20.85 -14.23
C TYR A 120 -18.37 -19.86 -14.14
N GLY A 121 -18.61 -19.04 -15.17
CA GLY A 121 -19.69 -18.05 -15.22
C GLY A 121 -19.18 -16.61 -15.23
N GLU A 122 -19.90 -15.69 -14.60
CA GLU A 122 -19.65 -14.23 -14.73
C GLU A 122 -18.47 -13.70 -13.90
N LYS A 123 -17.82 -14.55 -13.09
CA LYS A 123 -16.79 -14.17 -12.12
C LYS A 123 -15.49 -14.97 -12.32
N GLN A 124 -14.35 -14.34 -12.04
CA GLN A 124 -13.07 -15.03 -11.94
C GLN A 124 -13.05 -15.98 -10.74
N THR A 125 -12.21 -17.00 -10.79
CA THR A 125 -12.12 -18.04 -9.75
C THR A 125 -11.83 -17.46 -8.37
N TRP A 126 -10.92 -16.48 -8.27
CA TRP A 126 -10.64 -15.78 -7.02
C TRP A 126 -11.80 -14.95 -6.49
N GLN A 127 -12.64 -14.38 -7.37
CA GLN A 127 -13.82 -13.64 -6.94
C GLN A 127 -14.86 -14.59 -6.34
N MET A 128 -15.02 -15.78 -6.93
CA MET A 128 -15.88 -16.82 -6.38
C MET A 128 -15.39 -17.30 -5.01
N ALA A 129 -14.07 -17.47 -4.83
CA ALA A 129 -13.48 -17.84 -3.54
C ALA A 129 -13.68 -16.76 -2.47
N VAL A 130 -13.51 -15.47 -2.81
CA VAL A 130 -13.76 -14.35 -1.89
C VAL A 130 -15.26 -14.23 -1.55
N ASP A 131 -16.15 -14.44 -2.51
CA ASP A 131 -17.60 -14.41 -2.26
C ASP A 131 -18.06 -15.56 -1.36
N ALA A 132 -17.45 -16.74 -1.51
CA ALA A 132 -17.67 -17.87 -0.60
C ALA A 132 -17.24 -17.52 0.83
N LEU A 133 -16.05 -16.92 1.00
CA LEU A 133 -15.57 -16.44 2.30
C LEU A 133 -16.49 -15.38 2.91
N ARG A 134 -17.03 -14.46 2.11
CA ARG A 134 -18.04 -13.49 2.56
C ARG A 134 -19.33 -14.17 3.02
N ALA A 135 -19.81 -15.17 2.29
CA ALA A 135 -21.01 -15.92 2.65
C ALA A 135 -20.84 -16.78 3.90
N LEU A 136 -19.61 -17.18 4.22
CA LEU A 136 -19.24 -17.93 5.42
C LEU A 136 -19.01 -17.03 6.66
N GLY A 137 -19.31 -15.74 6.58
CA GLY A 137 -19.22 -14.81 7.71
C GLY A 137 -17.91 -14.02 7.79
N GLY A 138 -17.11 -14.01 6.72
CA GLY A 138 -15.94 -13.14 6.60
C GLY A 138 -14.62 -13.75 7.07
N THR A 139 -14.66 -14.91 7.72
CA THR A 139 -13.48 -15.70 8.09
C THR A 139 -13.75 -17.17 7.79
N ALA A 140 -12.84 -17.84 7.07
CA ALA A 140 -13.01 -19.24 6.72
C ALA A 140 -11.67 -19.96 6.49
N THR A 141 -11.68 -21.27 6.70
CA THR A 141 -10.62 -22.21 6.32
C THR A 141 -10.77 -22.66 4.86
N ILE A 142 -9.73 -23.27 4.31
CA ILE A 142 -9.78 -23.84 2.95
C ILE A 142 -10.90 -24.90 2.81
N PRO A 143 -11.03 -25.89 3.72
CA PRO A 143 -12.09 -26.90 3.60
C PRO A 143 -13.51 -26.31 3.64
N GLU A 144 -13.75 -25.27 4.44
CA GLU A 144 -15.06 -24.61 4.50
C GLU A 144 -15.40 -23.90 3.18
N VAL A 145 -14.42 -23.22 2.57
CA VAL A 145 -14.58 -22.58 1.25
C VAL A 145 -14.77 -23.63 0.15
N GLU A 146 -14.01 -24.73 0.19
CA GLU A 146 -14.15 -25.85 -0.76
C GLU A 146 -15.53 -26.52 -0.65
N GLN A 147 -16.00 -26.77 0.58
CA GLN A 147 -17.33 -27.31 0.82
C GLN A 147 -18.41 -26.37 0.29
N TYR A 148 -18.31 -25.07 0.58
CA TYR A 148 -19.27 -24.08 0.09
C TYR A 148 -19.32 -24.03 -1.45
N LEU A 149 -18.16 -24.03 -2.10
CA LEU A 149 -18.05 -23.98 -3.56
C LEU A 149 -18.47 -25.30 -4.22
N SER A 150 -18.17 -26.46 -3.65
CA SER A 150 -18.58 -27.75 -4.23
C SER A 150 -20.11 -27.91 -4.31
N ILE A 151 -20.84 -27.38 -3.33
CA ILE A 151 -22.31 -27.44 -3.29
C ILE A 151 -22.93 -26.48 -4.32
N ARG A 152 -22.39 -25.27 -4.47
CA ARG A 152 -23.00 -24.20 -5.30
C ARG A 152 -22.43 -24.10 -6.71
N HIS A 153 -21.21 -24.57 -6.90
CA HIS A 153 -20.48 -24.58 -8.16
C HIS A 153 -19.79 -25.94 -8.36
N PRO A 154 -20.56 -27.01 -8.65
CA PRO A 154 -20.03 -28.38 -8.72
C PRO A 154 -18.91 -28.58 -9.77
N SER A 155 -18.86 -27.72 -10.79
CA SER A 155 -17.82 -27.74 -11.82
C SER A 155 -16.53 -27.01 -11.42
N PHE A 156 -16.53 -26.26 -10.31
CA PHE A 156 -15.36 -25.51 -9.84
C PHE A 156 -14.22 -26.47 -9.48
N ASN A 157 -13.01 -26.20 -9.99
CA ASN A 157 -11.84 -26.99 -9.61
C ASN A 157 -11.35 -26.56 -8.22
N LEU A 158 -11.68 -27.34 -7.19
CA LEU A 158 -11.35 -27.05 -5.79
C LEU A 158 -9.85 -26.84 -5.55
N LYS A 159 -8.97 -27.43 -6.37
CA LYS A 159 -7.51 -27.19 -6.30
C LYS A 159 -7.12 -25.71 -6.48
N ASN A 160 -8.01 -24.90 -7.06
CA ASN A 160 -7.78 -23.47 -7.25
C ASN A 160 -8.05 -22.64 -5.99
N VAL A 161 -8.82 -23.14 -5.00
CA VAL A 161 -9.27 -22.36 -3.84
C VAL A 161 -8.09 -21.70 -3.11
N ARG A 162 -7.07 -22.49 -2.73
CA ARG A 162 -5.90 -21.93 -2.04
C ARG A 162 -5.13 -20.91 -2.90
N PRO A 163 -4.71 -21.23 -4.14
CA PRO A 163 -3.99 -20.26 -4.96
C PRO A 163 -4.79 -18.99 -5.25
N ASP A 164 -6.11 -19.09 -5.40
CA ASP A 164 -7.03 -17.98 -5.58
C ASP A 164 -7.16 -17.08 -4.34
N LEU A 165 -7.25 -17.68 -3.15
CA LEU A 165 -7.26 -16.92 -1.89
C LEU A 165 -5.90 -16.28 -1.63
N ASP A 166 -4.80 -17.02 -1.86
CA ASP A 166 -3.43 -16.51 -1.71
C ASP A 166 -3.14 -15.34 -2.65
N LEU A 167 -3.65 -15.36 -3.89
CA LEU A 167 -3.51 -14.26 -4.86
C LEU A 167 -3.92 -12.90 -4.27
N VAL A 168 -5.02 -12.88 -3.52
CA VAL A 168 -5.61 -11.66 -2.94
C VAL A 168 -5.28 -11.46 -1.46
N SER A 169 -4.47 -12.35 -0.88
CA SER A 169 -4.07 -12.28 0.52
C SER A 169 -2.77 -11.49 0.67
N VAL A 170 -2.77 -10.47 1.53
CA VAL A 170 -1.67 -9.49 1.61
C VAL A 170 -0.35 -10.08 2.06
N ASN A 171 -0.40 -11.05 2.97
CA ASN A 171 0.74 -11.71 3.61
C ASN A 171 1.05 -13.11 3.02
N ALA A 172 0.37 -13.53 1.95
CA ALA A 172 0.61 -14.84 1.34
C ALA A 172 1.85 -14.83 0.45
N PHE A 173 2.85 -15.68 0.76
CA PHE A 173 4.10 -15.81 0.00
C PHE A 173 3.91 -16.11 -1.49
N SER A 174 2.93 -16.95 -1.81
CA SER A 174 2.60 -17.40 -3.16
C SER A 174 1.93 -16.30 -4.01
N ARG A 175 1.49 -15.19 -3.41
CA ARG A 175 0.78 -14.13 -4.12
C ARG A 175 1.61 -13.53 -5.25
N ALA A 176 2.93 -13.47 -5.08
CA ALA A 176 3.88 -12.91 -6.04
C ALA A 176 4.09 -13.78 -7.29
N ASN A 177 3.57 -15.02 -7.30
CA ASN A 177 3.59 -15.87 -8.50
C ASN A 177 2.64 -15.36 -9.59
N TRP A 178 1.68 -14.52 -9.22
CA TRP A 178 0.62 -14.07 -10.11
C TRP A 178 0.90 -12.69 -10.69
N SER A 179 0.54 -12.50 -11.97
CA SER A 179 0.84 -11.28 -12.73
C SER A 179 0.39 -9.96 -12.06
N PRO A 180 -0.71 -9.87 -11.27
CA PRO A 180 -1.07 -8.64 -10.57
C PRO A 180 -0.09 -8.21 -9.48
N ASN A 181 0.71 -9.16 -8.95
CA ASN A 181 1.59 -9.00 -7.80
C ASN A 181 3.08 -9.10 -8.16
N GLN A 182 3.43 -9.02 -9.45
CA GLN A 182 4.82 -9.06 -9.92
C GLN A 182 5.55 -7.71 -9.85
N LYS A 183 4.90 -6.67 -9.31
CA LYS A 183 5.48 -5.33 -9.15
C LYS A 183 5.55 -4.96 -7.67
N ALA A 184 6.70 -4.41 -7.27
CA ALA A 184 6.89 -3.92 -5.92
C ALA A 184 5.93 -2.77 -5.62
N ARG A 185 5.29 -2.81 -4.45
CA ARG A 185 4.29 -1.83 -4.02
C ARG A 185 3.97 -1.96 -2.53
N VAL A 186 3.55 -0.86 -1.94
CA VAL A 186 2.84 -0.85 -0.65
C VAL A 186 1.47 -1.52 -0.82
N ILE A 187 1.06 -2.22 0.22
CA ILE A 187 -0.19 -2.94 0.38
C ILE A 187 -0.91 -2.33 1.58
N ASP A 188 -1.80 -1.39 1.28
CA ASP A 188 -2.58 -0.61 2.23
C ASP A 188 -4.09 -0.82 2.05
N GLY A 189 -4.48 -1.81 1.23
CA GLY A 189 -5.89 -2.10 0.90
C GLY A 189 -6.45 -1.28 -0.28
N ALA A 190 -5.68 -0.33 -0.85
CA ALA A 190 -6.14 0.47 -1.98
C ALA A 190 -6.14 -0.29 -3.32
N ASN A 191 -5.49 -1.45 -3.39
CA ASN A 191 -5.48 -2.31 -4.58
C ASN A 191 -6.59 -3.35 -4.51
N SER A 192 -7.24 -3.63 -5.65
CA SER A 192 -8.29 -4.64 -5.77
C SER A 192 -7.85 -6.08 -5.46
N PHE A 193 -6.54 -6.33 -5.32
CA PHE A 193 -5.96 -7.62 -4.94
C PHE A 193 -5.41 -7.63 -3.49
N ASP A 194 -5.74 -6.63 -2.68
CA ASP A 194 -5.38 -6.54 -1.26
C ASP A 194 -6.63 -6.71 -0.40
N LEU A 195 -7.22 -7.92 -0.45
CA LEU A 195 -8.56 -8.15 0.12
C LEU A 195 -8.54 -9.02 1.36
N LEU A 196 -7.59 -9.94 1.45
CA LEU A 196 -7.57 -10.97 2.50
C LEU A 196 -6.28 -10.93 3.30
N PHE A 197 -6.34 -11.48 4.50
CA PHE A 197 -5.21 -11.73 5.37
C PHE A 197 -5.24 -13.19 5.80
N VAL A 198 -4.08 -13.84 5.81
CA VAL A 198 -3.93 -15.23 6.27
C VAL A 198 -3.53 -15.24 7.74
N GLU A 199 -4.40 -15.75 8.60
CA GLU A 199 -4.08 -16.01 9.99
C GLU A 199 -3.47 -17.41 10.13
N THR A 200 -2.33 -17.50 10.83
CA THR A 200 -1.54 -18.73 10.95
C THR A 200 -1.21 -19.09 12.40
N LEU A 201 -1.64 -18.32 13.40
CA LEU A 201 -1.48 -18.63 14.82
C LEU A 201 -2.43 -19.76 15.29
N GLY A 202 -2.67 -20.76 14.44
CA GLY A 202 -3.64 -21.84 14.61
C GLY A 202 -3.91 -22.56 13.29
N ILE A 203 -5.18 -22.89 13.05
CA ILE A 203 -5.62 -23.42 11.74
C ILE A 203 -5.57 -22.28 10.73
N ARG A 204 -4.93 -22.51 9.56
CA ARG A 204 -4.84 -21.53 8.48
C ARG A 204 -6.24 -21.07 8.09
N THR A 205 -6.54 -19.82 8.40
CA THR A 205 -7.80 -19.16 8.06
C THR A 205 -7.52 -17.93 7.22
N TYR A 206 -8.48 -17.57 6.39
CA TYR A 206 -8.47 -16.33 5.63
C TYR A 206 -9.54 -15.43 6.23
N THR A 207 -9.18 -14.18 6.51
CA THR A 207 -10.08 -13.12 6.95
C THR A 207 -9.97 -11.93 6.01
N PHE A 208 -10.93 -11.01 6.02
CA PHE A 208 -10.80 -9.77 5.27
C PHE A 208 -9.65 -8.91 5.82
N TYR A 209 -8.85 -8.36 4.90
CA TYR A 209 -7.74 -7.51 5.24
C TYR A 209 -8.23 -6.14 5.68
N GLU A 210 -8.01 -5.86 6.95
CA GLU A 210 -8.19 -4.55 7.57
C GLU A 210 -6.81 -3.99 7.92
N PRO A 211 -6.29 -2.98 7.19
CA PRO A 211 -4.96 -2.42 7.43
C PRO A 211 -4.72 -1.94 8.87
N GLU A 212 -5.77 -1.45 9.52
CA GLU A 212 -5.74 -0.97 10.90
C GLU A 212 -5.51 -2.08 11.93
N VAL A 213 -5.93 -3.31 11.61
CA VAL A 213 -5.81 -4.50 12.48
C VAL A 213 -4.60 -5.35 12.10
N HIS A 214 -4.38 -5.53 10.80
CA HIS A 214 -3.43 -6.50 10.25
C HIS A 214 -2.07 -5.89 9.85
N GLY A 215 -1.91 -4.57 10.02
CA GLY A 215 -0.71 -3.84 9.66
C GLY A 215 -0.60 -3.57 8.16
N ILE A 216 0.31 -2.68 7.78
CA ILE A 216 0.60 -2.34 6.38
C ILE A 216 1.67 -3.28 5.86
N TRP A 217 1.51 -3.77 4.63
CA TRP A 217 2.47 -4.69 4.02
C TRP A 217 3.13 -4.06 2.79
N GLU A 218 4.20 -4.65 2.30
CA GLU A 218 4.74 -4.37 0.97
C GLU A 218 5.08 -5.67 0.23
N LEU A 219 5.06 -5.62 -1.10
CA LEU A 219 5.74 -6.60 -1.93
C LEU A 219 7.13 -6.04 -2.29
N ALA A 220 8.18 -6.66 -1.78
CA ALA A 220 9.56 -6.21 -1.98
C ALA A 220 10.44 -7.34 -2.53
N ALA A 221 11.48 -6.99 -3.28
CA ALA A 221 12.50 -7.95 -3.68
C ALA A 221 13.29 -8.38 -2.43
N VAL A 222 13.68 -9.65 -2.37
CA VAL A 222 14.50 -10.20 -1.28
C VAL A 222 15.79 -10.75 -1.90
N PRO A 223 16.96 -10.45 -1.32
CA PRO A 223 18.22 -11.06 -1.75
C PRO A 223 18.12 -12.59 -1.80
N GLY A 224 18.63 -13.20 -2.86
CA GLY A 224 18.54 -14.65 -3.07
C GLY A 224 17.18 -15.17 -3.55
N ASP A 225 16.19 -14.30 -3.77
CA ASP A 225 14.87 -14.68 -4.27
C ASP A 225 14.56 -14.05 -5.63
N THR A 226 14.05 -14.86 -6.56
CA THR A 226 13.61 -14.38 -7.88
C THR A 226 12.21 -13.78 -7.86
N LYS A 227 11.49 -13.90 -6.74
CA LYS A 227 10.12 -13.40 -6.56
C LYS A 227 10.07 -12.34 -5.48
N LEU A 228 9.12 -11.41 -5.61
CA LEU A 228 8.80 -10.48 -4.54
C LEU A 228 8.23 -11.22 -3.34
N ARG A 229 8.51 -10.73 -2.14
CA ARG A 229 7.98 -11.28 -0.89
C ARG A 229 7.11 -10.25 -0.17
N PRO A 230 5.97 -10.68 0.39
CA PRO A 230 5.21 -9.84 1.29
C PRO A 230 6.02 -9.61 2.57
N GLN A 231 6.28 -8.36 2.90
CA GLN A 231 6.96 -7.95 4.12
C GLN A 231 6.05 -6.99 4.88
N ARG A 232 6.06 -7.09 6.20
CA ARG A 232 5.21 -6.25 7.04
C ARG A 232 5.95 -4.96 7.38
N LEU A 233 5.38 -3.81 7.01
CA LEU A 233 6.00 -2.49 7.13
C LEU A 233 5.84 -1.84 8.51
N ASP A 234 4.94 -2.34 9.34
CA ASP A 234 4.73 -1.88 10.72
C ASP A 234 5.57 -2.66 11.76
N ILE A 235 6.33 -3.68 11.35
CA ILE A 235 7.34 -4.31 12.22
C ILE A 235 8.64 -3.52 12.05
N GLN A 236 9.09 -2.86 13.12
CA GLN A 236 10.48 -2.40 13.19
C GLN A 236 11.39 -3.63 13.05
N PRO A 237 12.37 -3.63 12.13
CA PRO A 237 13.36 -4.71 12.11
C PRO A 237 13.98 -4.81 13.50
N THR A 238 14.12 -6.05 14.00
CA THR A 238 14.77 -6.30 15.28
C THR A 238 16.21 -5.79 15.21
N GLU A 239 16.77 -5.43 16.36
CA GLU A 239 18.18 -4.98 16.48
C GLU A 239 19.14 -5.98 15.81
N ALA A 240 18.88 -7.29 15.96
CA ALA A 240 19.61 -8.34 15.27
C ALA A 240 19.46 -8.36 13.73
N ALA A 241 18.32 -7.91 13.19
CA ALA A 241 18.11 -7.79 11.75
C ALA A 241 18.72 -6.49 11.19
N LEU A 242 18.85 -5.45 12.02
CA LEU A 242 19.59 -4.22 11.70
C LEU A 242 21.10 -4.45 11.75
N ASP A 243 21.59 -5.22 12.72
CA ASP A 243 22.99 -5.61 12.84
C ASP A 243 23.41 -6.54 11.70
N ALA A 244 22.58 -7.52 11.32
CA ALA A 244 22.86 -8.35 10.15
C ALA A 244 22.90 -7.53 8.84
N LEU A 245 22.02 -6.52 8.70
CA LEU A 245 22.05 -5.61 7.55
C LEU A 245 23.30 -4.70 7.57
N ARG A 246 23.75 -4.33 8.77
CA ARG A 246 24.93 -3.47 8.98
C ARG A 246 26.21 -4.23 8.69
N ASP A 247 26.32 -5.48 9.13
CA ASP A 247 27.45 -6.37 8.84
C ASP A 247 27.52 -6.69 7.33
N GLU A 248 26.38 -6.82 6.65
CA GLU A 248 26.32 -7.04 5.19
C GLU A 248 26.72 -5.76 4.42
N LEU A 249 26.30 -4.58 4.89
CA LEU A 249 26.66 -3.28 4.31
C LEU A 249 28.10 -2.82 4.60
N GLU A 250 28.68 -3.20 5.75
CA GLU A 250 30.07 -2.89 6.10
C GLU A 250 31.07 -3.84 5.39
N SER A 251 30.59 -4.91 4.74
CA SER A 251 31.43 -5.84 3.96
C SER A 251 31.62 -5.48 2.48
N GLU A 252 30.91 -4.45 1.97
CA GLU A 252 30.93 -4.03 0.55
C GLU A 252 31.44 -2.59 0.34
N ASP A 253 32.40 -2.12 1.13
CA ASP A 253 33.13 -0.87 0.84
C ASP A 253 34.31 -1.11 -0.14
N GLU A 254 34.01 -1.56 -1.35
CA GLU A 254 34.89 -1.37 -2.51
C GLU A 254 34.14 -0.57 -3.57
N PHE A 255 34.60 0.66 -3.84
CA PHE A 255 33.99 1.58 -4.79
C PHE A 255 34.01 0.99 -6.21
N ASP A 256 32.84 0.61 -6.73
CA ASP A 256 32.64 0.16 -8.11
C ASP A 256 32.17 1.33 -9.01
N PRO A 257 33.01 1.82 -9.93
CA PRO A 257 32.66 2.93 -10.83
C PRO A 257 31.66 2.56 -11.95
N ASP A 258 31.21 1.30 -12.06
CA ASP A 258 30.23 0.85 -13.07
C ASP A 258 28.85 0.46 -12.45
N ASP A 259 28.56 0.82 -11.20
CA ASP A 259 27.24 0.58 -10.58
C ASP A 259 26.15 1.54 -11.10
N ASP A 260 25.34 1.05 -12.05
CA ASP A 260 24.21 1.75 -12.67
C ASP A 260 22.85 1.48 -11.95
N THR A 261 22.86 1.15 -10.65
CA THR A 261 21.63 0.86 -9.90
C THR A 261 20.82 2.14 -9.56
N ASP A 262 19.52 2.16 -9.90
CA ASP A 262 18.60 3.31 -9.80
C ASP A 262 18.45 3.89 -8.37
N ALA A 263 19.35 4.82 -8.03
CA ALA A 263 19.40 5.56 -6.77
C ALA A 263 18.07 6.24 -6.39
N ARG A 264 17.18 6.57 -7.34
CA ARG A 264 15.92 7.32 -7.09
C ARG A 264 14.91 6.58 -6.21
N LYS A 265 14.87 5.24 -6.24
CA LYS A 265 13.91 4.45 -5.44
C LYS A 265 14.33 4.32 -3.97
N LYS A 266 15.64 4.20 -3.68
CA LYS A 266 16.19 4.35 -2.33
C LYS A 266 15.88 5.77 -1.80
N THR A 267 15.99 6.80 -2.64
CA THR A 267 15.68 8.19 -2.24
C THR A 267 14.21 8.41 -1.87
N LEU A 268 13.23 7.90 -2.62
CA LEU A 268 11.81 8.20 -2.37
C LEU A 268 11.24 7.54 -1.09
N GLY A 269 11.63 6.29 -0.79
CA GLY A 269 11.27 5.61 0.46
C GLY A 269 12.01 6.19 1.68
N ALA A 270 13.23 6.68 1.49
CA ALA A 270 13.93 7.51 2.47
C ALA A 270 13.24 8.87 2.65
N ILE A 271 12.75 9.51 1.58
CA ILE A 271 12.03 10.80 1.62
C ILE A 271 10.70 10.67 2.36
N ALA A 272 9.90 9.64 2.13
CA ALA A 272 8.62 9.47 2.82
C ALA A 272 8.79 9.20 4.33
N ARG A 273 9.76 8.34 4.70
CA ARG A 273 10.15 8.11 6.10
C ARG A 273 10.73 9.39 6.72
N ARG A 274 11.58 10.11 5.99
CA ARG A 274 12.13 11.41 6.39
C ARG A 274 11.04 12.47 6.54
N GLN A 275 10.03 12.53 5.68
CA GLN A 275 8.91 13.48 5.78
C GLN A 275 8.00 13.16 6.97
N GLY A 276 7.68 11.88 7.20
CA GLY A 276 6.92 11.43 8.38
C GLY A 276 7.67 11.68 9.69
N GLN A 277 8.97 11.41 9.72
CA GLN A 277 9.85 11.72 10.86
C GLN A 277 10.06 13.24 11.04
N MET A 278 10.18 14.02 9.96
CA MET A 278 10.28 15.49 10.05
C MET A 278 8.98 16.11 10.59
N GLY A 279 7.81 15.59 10.17
CA GLY A 279 6.53 16.01 10.71
C GLY A 279 6.38 15.69 12.20
N PHE A 280 6.72 14.45 12.59
CA PHE A 280 6.72 14.02 13.99
C PHE A 280 7.69 14.84 14.86
N ARG A 281 8.92 15.02 14.38
CA ARG A 281 9.94 15.86 15.02
C ARG A 281 9.45 17.29 15.20
N LYS A 282 8.87 17.90 14.17
CA LYS A 282 8.35 19.27 14.23
C LYS A 282 7.24 19.39 15.29
N SER A 283 6.36 18.41 15.38
CA SER A 283 5.30 18.36 16.40
C SER A 283 5.87 18.24 17.82
N LEU A 284 6.89 17.41 18.03
CA LEU A 284 7.55 17.29 19.33
C LEU A 284 8.36 18.55 19.71
N LEU A 285 9.09 19.15 18.76
CA LEU A 285 9.76 20.43 18.96
C LEU A 285 8.77 21.50 19.45
N LYS A 286 7.59 21.57 18.85
CA LYS A 286 6.54 22.48 19.28
C LYS A 286 6.00 22.12 20.68
N ALA A 287 5.63 20.86 20.91
CA ALA A 287 5.01 20.42 22.16
C ALA A 287 5.93 20.58 23.39
N TYR A 288 7.23 20.34 23.22
CA TYR A 288 8.23 20.46 24.27
C TYR A 288 8.93 21.84 24.30
N ALA A 289 8.45 22.80 23.51
CA ALA A 289 9.04 24.14 23.38
C ALA A 289 10.55 24.11 23.09
N GLY A 290 10.97 23.19 22.21
CA GLY A 290 12.36 23.03 21.78
C GLY A 290 13.31 22.54 22.87
N ARG A 291 12.81 21.86 23.91
CA ARG A 291 13.63 21.42 25.05
C ARG A 291 13.61 19.91 25.26
N CYS A 292 14.77 19.34 25.55
CA CYS A 292 14.88 17.93 25.96
C CYS A 292 13.98 17.64 27.17
N ALA A 293 13.21 16.56 27.10
CA ALA A 293 12.30 16.13 28.15
C ALA A 293 13.04 15.70 29.44
N PHE A 294 14.28 15.21 29.31
CA PHE A 294 15.08 14.74 30.45
C PHE A 294 15.98 15.81 31.05
N THR A 295 16.59 16.66 30.22
CA THR A 295 17.63 17.60 30.67
C THR A 295 17.25 19.06 30.54
N GLY A 296 16.21 19.39 29.76
CA GLY A 296 15.85 20.77 29.44
C GLY A 296 16.78 21.46 28.42
N CYS A 297 17.76 20.74 27.86
CA CYS A 297 18.65 21.22 26.80
C CYS A 297 17.84 21.83 25.64
N ASP A 298 18.15 23.05 25.23
CA ASP A 298 17.50 23.82 24.17
C ASP A 298 18.33 23.94 22.88
N VAL A 299 19.42 23.18 22.77
CA VAL A 299 20.20 23.08 21.54
C VAL A 299 19.47 22.16 20.56
N GLU A 300 18.61 22.73 19.71
CA GLU A 300 17.75 21.99 18.78
C GLU A 300 18.50 20.96 17.93
N GLN A 301 19.73 21.27 17.50
CA GLN A 301 20.58 20.38 16.71
C GLN A 301 20.98 19.11 17.45
N ALA A 302 21.00 19.15 18.78
CA ALA A 302 21.29 17.99 19.62
C ALA A 302 20.03 17.19 19.98
N LEU A 303 18.83 17.68 19.64
CA LEU A 303 17.56 17.05 19.98
C LEU A 303 17.11 16.09 18.89
N GLU A 304 16.38 15.05 19.28
CA GLU A 304 15.80 13.99 18.47
C GLU A 304 14.39 13.64 18.96
N ALA A 305 13.59 13.14 18.02
CA ALA A 305 12.23 12.69 18.28
C ALA A 305 12.27 11.20 18.63
N ALA A 306 12.16 10.90 19.93
CA ALA A 306 12.15 9.54 20.44
C ALA A 306 10.72 9.02 20.57
N HIS A 307 10.48 7.80 20.10
CA HIS A 307 9.21 7.12 20.32
C HIS A 307 9.23 6.39 21.67
N ILE A 308 8.13 6.45 22.43
CA ILE A 308 7.99 5.69 23.68
C ILE A 308 7.67 4.22 23.37
N ARG A 309 6.70 3.99 22.49
CA ARG A 309 6.46 2.69 21.84
C ARG A 309 6.99 2.74 20.42
N PRO A 310 7.68 1.70 19.93
CA PRO A 310 8.24 1.66 18.58
C PRO A 310 7.24 2.08 17.51
N TYR A 311 7.76 2.68 16.45
CA TYR A 311 6.95 3.09 15.30
C TYR A 311 6.25 1.88 14.65
N LEU A 312 4.91 1.90 14.60
CA LEU A 312 4.06 0.89 13.93
C LEU A 312 3.28 1.50 12.73
N GLY A 313 3.69 2.67 12.25
CA GLY A 313 2.99 3.40 11.17
C GLY A 313 2.65 4.85 11.55
N ALA A 314 2.10 5.63 10.60
CA ALA A 314 1.85 7.07 10.78
C ALA A 314 0.97 7.40 12.01
N HIS A 315 0.08 6.49 12.42
CA HIS A 315 -0.75 6.64 13.63
C HIS A 315 0.06 6.59 14.95
N THR A 316 1.28 6.05 14.93
CA THR A 316 2.22 6.06 16.07
C THR A 316 3.12 7.31 16.10
N ASN A 317 3.12 8.12 15.03
CA ASN A 317 3.75 9.44 14.97
C ASN A 317 2.86 10.52 15.60
N VAL A 318 2.36 10.23 16.80
CA VAL A 318 1.53 11.14 17.60
C VAL A 318 2.33 11.64 18.79
N VAL A 319 2.13 12.91 19.18
CA VAL A 319 2.90 13.57 20.25
C VAL A 319 2.84 12.79 21.56
N VAL A 320 1.68 12.19 21.87
CA VAL A 320 1.48 11.37 23.08
C VAL A 320 2.29 10.07 23.11
N ASN A 321 2.87 9.64 21.98
CA ASN A 321 3.80 8.51 21.88
C ASN A 321 5.26 8.96 21.74
N GLY A 322 5.55 10.25 21.99
CA GLY A 322 6.86 10.83 21.72
C GLY A 322 7.45 11.61 22.89
N LEU A 323 8.78 11.57 22.95
CA LEU A 323 9.62 12.40 23.80
C LEU A 323 10.59 13.16 22.89
N LEU A 324 10.84 14.43 23.19
CA LEU A 324 11.95 15.16 22.58
C LEU A 324 13.19 14.96 23.46
N LEU A 325 14.20 14.24 23.00
CA LEU A 325 15.39 13.88 23.79
C LEU A 325 16.67 14.38 23.13
N ARG A 326 17.76 14.47 23.88
CA ARG A 326 19.09 14.62 23.27
C ARG A 326 19.48 13.30 22.60
N SER A 327 20.24 13.33 21.50
CA SER A 327 20.57 12.13 20.70
C SER A 327 21.16 10.99 21.53
N ASP A 328 22.10 11.29 22.43
CA ASP A 328 22.67 10.32 23.37
C ASP A 328 21.62 9.70 24.33
N LEU A 329 20.72 10.51 24.88
CA LEU A 329 19.65 10.07 25.78
C LEU A 329 18.56 9.31 25.05
N HIS A 330 18.33 9.62 23.77
CA HIS A 330 17.47 8.84 22.89
C HIS A 330 18.05 7.44 22.70
N THR A 331 19.33 7.33 22.34
CA THR A 331 20.02 6.03 22.25
C THR A 331 19.92 5.25 23.57
N LEU A 332 20.17 5.88 24.72
CA LEU A 332 20.07 5.21 26.02
C LEU A 332 18.64 4.79 26.38
N PHE A 333 17.64 5.55 25.96
CA PHE A 333 16.23 5.23 26.17
C PHE A 333 15.78 4.04 25.32
N ASP A 334 16.23 3.97 24.07
CA ASP A 334 15.95 2.87 23.13
C ASP A 334 16.66 1.58 23.55
N LEU A 335 17.92 1.68 24.00
CA LEU A 335 18.68 0.59 24.62
C LEU A 335 18.11 0.15 25.98
N ARG A 336 17.05 0.81 26.46
CA ARG A 336 16.39 0.52 27.74
C ARG A 336 17.35 0.64 28.92
N LEU A 337 18.30 1.56 28.84
CA LEU A 337 19.25 1.90 29.89
C LEU A 337 18.80 3.14 30.68
N VAL A 338 17.83 3.88 30.15
CA VAL A 338 17.11 4.95 30.86
C VAL A 338 15.61 4.74 30.66
N ARG A 339 14.81 4.92 31.72
CA ARG A 339 13.35 4.78 31.66
C ARG A 339 12.65 5.85 32.52
N ILE A 340 11.33 5.92 32.41
CA ILE A 340 10.49 6.83 33.19
C ILE A 340 9.56 6.00 34.06
N ASN A 341 9.51 6.27 35.35
CA ASN A 341 8.53 5.66 36.26
C ASN A 341 7.13 6.21 35.95
N PRO A 342 6.17 5.38 35.51
CA PRO A 342 4.84 5.86 35.14
C PRO A 342 4.04 6.42 36.32
N GLY A 343 4.36 6.05 37.56
CA GLY A 343 3.65 6.47 38.76
C GLY A 343 4.01 7.86 39.26
N ASP A 344 5.28 8.26 39.15
CA ASP A 344 5.76 9.57 39.63
C ASP A 344 6.53 10.40 38.58
N LEU A 345 6.65 9.87 37.36
CA LEU A 345 7.34 10.47 36.21
C LEU A 345 8.83 10.77 36.45
N LYS A 346 9.45 10.13 37.45
CA LYS A 346 10.89 10.25 37.65
C LYS A 346 11.66 9.43 36.63
N ILE A 347 12.80 9.97 36.23
CA ILE A 347 13.75 9.31 35.33
C ILE A 347 14.60 8.33 36.14
N GLU A 348 14.73 7.10 35.66
CA GLU A 348 15.58 6.07 36.24
C GLU A 348 16.68 5.69 35.25
N VAL A 349 17.91 5.54 35.75
CA VAL A 349 19.10 5.18 34.98
C VAL A 349 19.57 3.81 35.43
N SER A 350 19.81 2.92 34.47
CA SER A 350 20.23 1.54 34.73
C SER A 350 21.62 1.51 35.35
N THR A 351 21.82 0.59 36.30
CA THR A 351 23.14 0.31 36.88
C THR A 351 24.10 -0.36 35.90
N LYS A 352 23.60 -0.85 34.74
CA LYS A 352 24.45 -1.36 33.65
C LYS A 352 25.22 -0.24 32.94
N LEU A 353 24.77 1.01 33.07
CA LEU A 353 25.44 2.16 32.49
C LEU A 353 26.64 2.53 33.38
N LYS A 354 27.85 2.40 32.82
CA LYS A 354 29.10 2.69 33.54
C LYS A 354 29.39 4.20 33.55
N GLY A 355 29.83 4.70 34.70
CA GLY A 355 30.22 6.10 34.90
C GLY A 355 29.08 6.98 35.43
N ASP A 356 29.47 8.12 36.02
CA ASP A 356 28.54 8.97 36.79
C ASP A 356 27.83 10.04 35.96
N TYR A 357 28.25 10.26 34.71
CA TYR A 357 27.80 11.37 33.89
C TYR A 357 26.26 11.41 33.73
N TYR A 358 25.64 10.26 33.43
CA TYR A 358 24.19 10.17 33.29
C TYR A 358 23.47 9.93 34.62
N GLN A 359 24.17 9.62 35.71
CA GLN A 359 23.52 9.52 37.02
C GLN A 359 22.97 10.88 37.49
N ALA A 360 23.52 11.98 36.98
CA ALA A 360 23.03 13.33 37.24
C ALA A 360 21.59 13.62 36.75
N ILE A 361 21.00 12.74 35.94
CA ILE A 361 19.57 12.85 35.54
C ILE A 361 18.66 11.88 36.30
N ALA A 362 19.21 10.92 37.05
CA ALA A 362 18.42 10.00 37.85
C ALA A 362 17.60 10.76 38.91
N GLY A 363 16.34 10.39 39.09
CA GLY A 363 15.42 11.00 40.04
C GLY A 363 14.84 12.36 39.61
N LYS A 364 15.30 12.96 38.50
CA LYS A 364 14.67 14.17 37.95
C LYS A 364 13.28 13.84 37.40
N ILE A 365 12.37 14.79 37.52
CA ILE A 365 11.00 14.67 36.99
C ILE A 365 11.03 14.97 35.50
N LEU A 366 10.35 14.14 34.72
CA LEU A 366 10.15 14.34 33.28
C LEU A 366 9.51 15.71 33.01
N ARG A 367 10.12 16.49 32.11
CA ARG A 367 9.46 17.68 31.57
C ARG A 367 8.31 17.24 30.66
N LEU A 368 7.12 17.76 30.92
CA LEU A 368 5.92 17.49 30.13
C LEU A 368 5.62 18.63 29.14
N PRO A 369 4.93 18.32 28.02
CA PRO A 369 4.33 19.34 27.17
C PRO A 369 3.38 20.26 27.93
N LEU A 370 3.26 21.50 27.43
CA LEU A 370 2.40 22.53 28.05
C LEU A 370 0.92 22.12 28.04
N THR A 371 0.48 21.47 26.96
CA THR A 371 -0.90 21.02 26.80
C THR A 371 -1.07 19.62 27.38
N ASN A 372 -2.09 19.41 28.22
CA ASN A 372 -2.39 18.09 28.78
C ASN A 372 -2.66 17.02 27.72
N ALA A 373 -3.32 17.38 26.61
CA ALA A 373 -3.63 16.47 25.50
C ALA A 373 -2.39 15.97 24.73
N GLU A 374 -1.26 16.66 24.87
CA GLU A 374 0.01 16.34 24.20
C GLU A 374 0.95 15.54 25.12
N ARG A 375 0.58 15.32 26.38
CA ARG A 375 1.43 14.60 27.33
C ARG A 375 1.62 13.14 26.92
N PRO A 376 2.79 12.55 27.23
CA PRO A 376 3.03 11.12 27.07
C PRO A 376 1.89 10.26 27.60
N SER A 377 1.45 9.30 26.79
CA SER A 377 0.43 8.33 27.16
C SER A 377 0.94 7.46 28.31
N LEU A 378 0.17 7.37 29.38
CA LEU A 378 0.49 6.51 30.52
C LEU A 378 0.61 5.04 30.09
N ALA A 379 -0.21 4.59 29.14
CA ALA A 379 -0.11 3.25 28.58
C ALA A 379 1.19 3.02 27.81
N ALA A 380 1.68 4.04 27.09
CA ALA A 380 2.97 3.98 26.40
C ALA A 380 4.14 3.94 27.39
N LEU A 381 4.10 4.77 28.44
CA LEU A 381 5.11 4.76 29.50
C LEU A 381 5.14 3.42 30.24
N ASN A 382 3.98 2.85 30.60
CA ASN A 382 3.89 1.53 31.21
C ASN A 382 4.46 0.43 30.30
N TRP A 383 4.22 0.50 29.00
CA TRP A 383 4.80 -0.43 28.04
C TRP A 383 6.33 -0.37 28.04
N HIS A 384 6.91 0.83 27.93
CA HIS A 384 8.37 1.02 27.92
C HIS A 384 9.00 0.60 29.25
N TRP A 385 8.36 0.97 30.37
CA TRP A 385 8.75 0.57 31.72
C TRP A 385 8.89 -0.95 31.87
N ASN A 386 7.88 -1.70 31.40
CA ASN A 386 7.88 -3.16 31.43
C ASN A 386 8.94 -3.73 30.48
N ALA A 387 9.13 -3.13 29.31
CA ALA A 387 10.15 -3.55 28.35
C ALA A 387 11.58 -3.41 28.94
N CYS A 388 11.79 -2.48 29.87
CA CYS A 388 13.07 -2.24 30.53
C CYS A 388 13.41 -3.24 31.65
N ALA A 389 12.52 -4.18 32.01
CA ALA A 389 12.68 -5.03 33.19
C ALA A 389 14.02 -5.78 33.27
N LEU A 390 14.62 -6.18 32.14
CA LEU A 390 15.91 -6.89 32.11
C LEU A 390 17.13 -6.01 32.44
N ASN A 391 16.96 -4.69 32.43
CA ASN A 391 18.04 -3.71 32.67
C ASN A 391 17.91 -3.01 34.02
N PHE A 392 16.86 -3.26 34.79
CA PHE A 392 16.61 -2.65 36.08
C PHE A 392 16.21 -3.72 37.10
N PRO A 393 16.88 -3.84 38.26
CA PRO A 393 16.56 -4.87 39.26
C PRO A 393 15.12 -4.75 39.78
N ALA A 394 14.55 -5.87 40.21
CA ALA A 394 13.13 -6.02 40.57
C ALA A 394 12.69 -5.20 41.82
N ASP A 395 13.62 -4.59 42.54
CA ASP A 395 13.34 -3.78 43.74
C ASP A 395 12.59 -2.47 43.43
N CYS A 396 12.38 -2.16 42.15
CA CYS A 396 11.60 -1.01 41.69
C CYS A 396 10.10 -1.31 41.48
N ILE A 397 9.65 -2.57 41.67
CA ILE A 397 8.22 -2.92 41.60
C ILE A 397 7.56 -2.60 42.96
N LYS A 398 7.42 -1.31 43.27
CA LYS A 398 6.36 -0.89 44.19
C LYS A 398 5.16 -0.55 43.33
N ASP A 399 4.21 -1.47 43.33
CA ASP A 399 2.91 -1.36 42.70
C ASP A 399 2.27 0.01 43.03
N PRO A 400 2.10 0.95 42.06
CA PRO A 400 1.56 2.27 42.36
C PRO A 400 0.05 2.28 42.62
N VAL A 401 -0.63 1.14 42.49
CA VAL A 401 -2.10 1.09 42.42
C VAL A 401 -2.78 1.05 43.79
N ALA A 402 -2.04 0.90 44.89
CA ALA A 402 -2.63 0.79 46.23
C ALA A 402 -2.38 2.02 47.13
N LYS A 403 -2.81 3.24 46.74
CA LYS A 403 -2.97 4.35 47.70
C LYS A 403 -3.78 5.57 47.23
N VAL A 404 -5.03 5.40 46.83
CA VAL A 404 -6.02 6.51 46.88
C VAL A 404 -7.42 5.95 47.18
N ILE A 405 -7.64 5.48 48.41
CA ILE A 405 -8.94 5.54 49.07
C ILE A 405 -8.65 5.71 50.58
N GLY A 406 -8.87 6.92 51.07
CA GLY A 406 -8.73 7.32 52.47
C GLY A 406 -9.50 8.61 52.64
#